data_AF-A0A1G9JKE4-F1
#
_entry.id   AF-A0A1G9JKE4-F1
#
_cell.length_a   1.000
_cell.length_b   1.000
_cell.length_c   1.000
_cell.angle_alpha   90.00
_cell.angle_beta   90.00
_cell.angle_gamma   90.00
#
_symmetry.space_group_name_H-M   'P 1'
#
loop_
_entity.id
_entity.type
_entity.pdbx_description
1 polymer ?
#
loop_
_entity_poly.entity_id
_entity_poly.type
_entity_poly.pdbx_seq_one_letter_code
_entity_poly.pdbx_strand_id
1 'polypeptide(L)' 'MYQARDEVLIVTCEDDGRAAGKTGVILDEVPPGPLTEGRWTVKVDAFWIADVLCESGELRKTGNRR' A
#
# COMPACT_ATOMS: atom_id res chain seq x y z
N MET A 1 -7.97 7.77 4.94
CA MET A 1 -6.84 7.43 5.83
C MET A 1 -6.86 5.94 6.11
N TYR A 2 -5.70 5.30 6.04
CA TYR A 2 -5.53 3.87 6.25
C TYR A 2 -5.07 3.56 7.67
N GLN A 3 -5.18 2.31 8.07
CA GLN A 3 -4.62 1.76 9.30
C GLN A 3 -3.82 0.51 8.97
N ALA A 4 -2.85 0.17 9.83
CA ALA A 4 -2.21 -1.14 9.78
C ALA A 4 -3.27 -2.25 9.64
N ARG A 5 -2.96 -3.23 8.80
CA ARG A 5 -3.81 -4.37 8.46
C ARG A 5 -4.98 -4.07 7.51
N ASP A 6 -5.23 -2.82 7.14
CA ASP A 6 -6.22 -2.51 6.10
C ASP A 6 -5.79 -3.18 4.80
N GLU A 7 -6.73 -3.89 4.16
CA GLU A 7 -6.52 -4.42 2.83
C GLU A 7 -6.86 -3.35 1.79
N VAL A 8 -5.95 -3.18 0.83
CA VAL A 8 -6.04 -2.17 -0.22
C VAL A 8 -5.87 -2.80 -1.60
N LEU A 9 -6.61 -2.27 -2.57
CA LEU A 9 -6.32 -2.40 -3.99
C LEU A 9 -5.31 -1.32 -4.37
N ILE A 10 -4.21 -1.73 -4.98
CA ILE A 10 -3.19 -0.84 -5.53
C ILE A 10 -3.64 -0.48 -6.95
N VAL A 11 -4.09 0.76 -7.16
CA VAL A 11 -4.60 1.23 -8.46
C VAL A 11 -3.44 1.59 -9.38
N THR A 12 -2.46 2.29 -8.82
CA THR A 12 -1.15 2.61 -9.41
C THR A 12 -0.11 2.50 -8.30
N CYS A 13 1.18 2.53 -8.61
CA CYS A 13 2.23 2.75 -7.61
C CYS A 13 3.49 3.20 -8.35
N GLU A 14 3.99 4.40 -8.05
CA GLU A 14 5.21 4.93 -8.67
C GLU A 14 6.45 4.08 -8.33
N ASP A 15 6.51 3.55 -7.11
CA ASP A 15 7.63 2.76 -6.61
C ASP A 15 7.84 1.45 -7.40
N ASP A 16 6.76 0.71 -7.66
CA ASP A 16 6.78 -0.44 -8.56
C ASP A 16 5.45 -0.59 -9.33
N GLY A 17 5.48 -0.25 -10.63
CA GLY A 17 4.30 -0.32 -11.49
C GLY A 17 3.70 -1.73 -11.65
N ARG A 18 4.45 -2.80 -11.30
CA ARG A 18 3.93 -4.18 -11.31
C ARG A 18 2.92 -4.43 -10.19
N ALA A 19 2.87 -3.58 -9.17
CA ALA A 19 1.91 -3.68 -8.07
C ALA A 19 0.50 -3.24 -8.49
N ALA A 20 0.36 -2.47 -9.58
CA ALA A 20 -0.93 -2.01 -10.08
C ALA A 20 -1.88 -3.20 -10.39
N GLY A 21 -3.12 -3.08 -9.93
CA GLY A 21 -4.17 -4.10 -10.06
C GLY A 21 -4.09 -5.24 -9.03
N LYS A 22 -3.13 -5.20 -8.10
CA LYS A 22 -3.00 -6.21 -7.04
C LYS A 22 -3.57 -5.72 -5.71
N THR A 23 -3.88 -6.65 -4.83
CA THR A 23 -4.18 -6.34 -3.43
C THR A 23 -2.91 -6.35 -2.59
N GLY A 24 -2.97 -5.68 -1.46
CA GLY A 24 -1.95 -5.73 -0.44
C GLY A 24 -2.50 -5.27 0.90
N VAL A 25 -1.61 -5.23 1.89
CA VAL A 25 -1.95 -4.87 3.27
C VAL A 25 -1.05 -3.73 3.74
N ILE A 26 -1.65 -2.73 4.39
CA ILE A 26 -0.91 -1.62 5.00
C ILE A 26 -0.12 -2.13 6.20
N LEU A 27 1.19 -1.86 6.20
CA LEU A 27 2.08 -2.20 7.31
C LEU A 27 2.18 -1.08 8.35
N ASP A 28 1.99 0.17 7.94
CA ASP A 28 2.24 1.31 8.82
C ASP A 28 1.19 1.40 9.95
N GLU A 29 1.68 1.48 11.19
CA GLU A 29 0.85 1.69 12.38
C GLU A 29 0.43 3.16 12.56
N VAL A 30 1.16 4.08 11.93
CA VAL A 30 0.94 5.53 11.96
C VAL A 30 0.86 6.09 10.54
N PRO A 31 0.27 7.28 10.34
CA PRO A 31 0.27 7.92 9.03
C PRO A 31 1.69 8.14 8.47
N PRO A 32 1.85 8.11 7.13
CA PRO A 32 3.11 8.41 6.47
C PRO A 32 3.69 9.77 6.86
N GLY A 33 5.02 9.83 6.89
CA GLY A 33 5.76 11.03 7.27
C GLY A 33 6.95 11.28 6.35
N PRO A 34 7.85 12.21 6.70
CA PRO A 34 9.00 12.57 5.87
C PRO A 34 9.93 11.40 5.56
N LEU A 35 10.02 10.39 6.45
CA LEU A 35 10.87 9.21 6.25
C LEU A 35 10.36 8.27 5.16
N THR A 36 9.07 8.31 4.84
CA THR A 36 8.46 7.55 3.74
C THR A 36 8.01 8.47 2.60
N GLU A 37 8.46 9.73 2.62
CA GLU A 37 8.04 10.77 1.66
C GLU A 37 6.51 10.92 1.55
N GLY A 38 5.79 10.65 2.64
CA GLY A 38 4.32 10.70 2.67
C GLY A 38 3.61 9.49 2.04
N ARG A 39 4.33 8.41 1.74
CA ARG A 39 3.81 7.17 1.15
C ARG A 39 3.55 6.10 2.19
N TRP A 40 2.57 5.24 1.91
CA TRP A 40 2.22 4.09 2.72
C TRP A 40 3.04 2.87 2.31
N THR A 41 3.56 2.14 3.29
CA THR A 41 4.18 0.84 3.10
C THR A 41 3.09 -0.21 2.93
N VAL A 42 3.04 -0.81 1.74
CA VAL A 42 2.08 -1.86 1.39
C VAL A 42 2.81 -3.16 1.13
N LYS A 43 2.46 -4.19 1.90
CA LYS A 43 2.86 -5.56 1.58
C LYS A 43 1.97 -6.09 0.46
N VAL A 44 2.56 -6.28 -0.71
CA VAL A 44 1.82 -6.74 -1.89
C VAL A 44 1.54 -8.24 -1.77
N ASP A 45 0.32 -8.66 -2.13
CA ASP A 45 -0.05 -10.08 -2.21
C ASP A 45 0.50 -10.73 -3.49
N ALA A 46 1.82 -10.64 -3.69
CA ALA A 46 2.49 -11.19 -4.86
C ALA A 46 3.90 -11.67 -4.51
N PHE A 47 4.20 -12.93 -4.82
CA PHE A 47 5.42 -13.60 -4.38
C PHE A 47 6.73 -12.94 -4.88
N TRP A 48 6.68 -12.24 -6.03
CA TRP A 48 7.86 -11.65 -6.68
C TRP A 48 7.90 -10.11 -6.63
N ILE A 49 7.05 -9.49 -5.81
CA ILE A 49 7.00 -8.04 -5.63
C ILE A 49 7.31 -7.77 -4.16
N ALA A 50 8.30 -6.91 -3.92
CA ALA A 50 8.64 -6.49 -2.57
C ALA A 50 7.51 -5.63 -1.97
N ASP A 51 7.66 -5.25 -0.72
CA ASP A 51 6.82 -4.20 -0.15
C ASP A 51 7.06 -2.91 -0.94
N VAL A 52 5.99 -2.15 -1.18
CA VAL A 52 6.01 -0.94 -1.99
C VAL A 52 5.58 0.28 -1.19
N LEU A 53 6.09 1.45 -1.59
CA LEU A 53 5.67 2.74 -1.06
C LEU A 53 4.73 3.43 -2.05
N CYS A 54 3.43 3.47 -1.74
CA CYS A 54 2.44 4.13 -2.61
C CYS A 54 1.76 5.31 -1.90
N GLU A 55 1.42 6.35 -2.65
CA GLU A 55 0.67 7.48 -2.12
C GLU A 55 -0.78 7.09 -1.79
N SER A 56 -1.44 7.89 -0.93
CA SER A 56 -2.82 7.59 -0.53
C SER A 56 -3.81 7.54 -1.70
N GLY A 57 -3.57 8.33 -2.76
CA GLY A 57 -4.40 8.39 -3.96
C GLY A 57 -4.20 7.21 -4.91
N GLU A 58 -3.11 6.48 -4.75
CA GLU A 58 -2.78 5.29 -5.53
C GLU A 58 -3.43 4.01 -4.96
N LEU A 59 -4.02 4.11 -3.76
CA LEU A 59 -4.62 3.02 -3.02
C LEU A 59 -6.14 3.20 -2.92
N ARG A 60 -6.86 2.08 -2.81
CA ARG A 60 -8.28 2.05 -2.47
C ARG A 60 -8.56 0.97 -1.44
N LYS A 61 -9.29 1.29 -0.37
CA LYS A 61 -9.73 0.27 0.59
C LYS A 61 -10.64 -0.73 -0.10
N THR A 62 -10.43 -2.01 0.17
CA THR A 62 -11.34 -3.07 -0.29
C THR A 62 -12.51 -3.28 0.66
N GLY A 63 -12.39 -2.78 1.90
CA GLY A 63 -13.35 -3.02 2.98
C GLY A 63 -12.96 -4.19 3.90
N ASN A 64 -11.94 -4.96 3.52
CA ASN A 64 -11.39 -6.04 4.34
C ASN A 64 -10.22 -5.55 5.20
N ARG A 65 -9.91 -6.31 6.27
CA ARG A 65 -8.78 -6.09 7.16
C ARG A 65 -8.21 -7.44 7.60
N ARG A 66 -6.89 -7.64 7.51
CA ARG A 66 -6.25 -8.96 7.68
C ARG A 66 -5.28 -9.02 8.84
#